data_AF-A0AAW2W830-F1
#
_entry.id   AF-A0AAW2W830-F1
#
_cell.length_a   1.000
_cell.length_b   1.000
_cell.length_c   1.000
_cell.angle_alpha   90.00
_cell.angle_beta   90.00
_cell.angle_gamma   90.00
#
_symmetry.space_group_name_H-M   'P 1'
#
loop_
_entity.id
_entity.type
_entity.pdbx_description
1 polymer ?
#
loop_
_entity_poly.entity_id
_entity_poly.type
_entity_poly.pdbx_seq_one_letter_code
_entity_poly.pdbx_strand_id
1 'polypeptide(L)' 'MRAKIGEVGMPSKQVSLDILFQETCYLLEGKVKVYPDGSDEAVQIVAGDLVVFPQGMSCTWDVSETVDKHYKFD' A
#
# COMPACT_ATOMS: atom_id res chain seq x y z
N MET A 1 -7.53 12.28 -0.97
CA MET A 1 -7.69 11.96 0.47
C MET A 1 -6.31 11.68 1.08
N ARG A 2 -6.18 11.55 2.40
CA ARG A 2 -4.93 11.21 3.09
C ARG A 2 -5.18 10.10 4.11
N ALA A 3 -4.26 9.16 4.25
CA ALA A 3 -4.33 8.08 5.23
C ALA A 3 -2.96 7.80 5.84
N LYS A 4 -2.95 7.33 7.10
CA LYS A 4 -1.78 6.77 7.77
C LYS A 4 -2.02 5.30 8.10
N ILE A 5 -1.04 4.44 7.82
CA ILE A 5 -1.12 2.99 8.04
C ILE A 5 0.07 2.55 8.90
N GLY A 6 -0.22 1.87 10.01
CA GLY A 6 0.77 1.43 11.00
C GLY A 6 0.84 2.37 12.20
N GLU A 7 0.25 1.99 13.33
CA GLU A 7 0.42 2.70 14.60
C GLU A 7 1.75 2.30 15.27
N VAL A 8 2.39 3.26 15.93
CA VAL A 8 3.66 3.07 16.64
C VAL A 8 3.47 2.08 17.80
N GLY A 9 4.17 0.93 17.76
CA GLY A 9 4.24 -0.03 18.88
C GLY A 9 3.71 -1.45 18.62
N MET A 10 3.39 -1.85 17.39
CA MET A 10 2.97 -3.22 17.04
C MET A 10 3.91 -3.85 15.98
N PRO A 11 4.17 -5.17 16.04
CA PRO A 11 5.00 -5.84 15.02
C PRO A 11 4.29 -5.82 13.65
N SER A 12 5.10 -5.79 12.58
CA SER A 12 4.74 -5.76 11.14
C SER A 12 3.29 -6.15 10.84
N LYS A 13 2.47 -5.19 10.42
CA LYS A 13 1.09 -5.43 10.01
C LYS A 13 1.06 -5.78 8.53
N GLN A 14 0.84 -7.06 8.23
CA GLN A 14 0.34 -7.46 6.92
C GLN A 14 -1.13 -7.06 6.82
N VAL A 15 -1.49 -6.30 5.79
CA VAL A 15 -2.85 -5.84 5.54
C VAL A 15 -3.27 -6.31 4.15
N SER A 16 -4.24 -7.21 4.07
CA SER A 16 -4.83 -7.63 2.81
C SER A 16 -5.91 -6.64 2.38
N LEU A 17 -5.88 -6.24 1.12
CA LEU A 17 -6.76 -5.22 0.55
C LEU A 17 -7.37 -5.73 -0.76
N ASP A 18 -8.68 -5.54 -0.87
CA ASP A 18 -9.42 -5.68 -2.13
C ASP A 18 -9.67 -4.28 -2.71
N ILE A 19 -9.06 -4.01 -3.86
CA ILE A 19 -9.11 -2.70 -4.51
C ILE A 19 -10.38 -2.61 -5.35
N LEU A 20 -11.47 -2.15 -4.73
CA LEU A 20 -12.81 -2.10 -5.36
C LEU A 20 -12.95 -1.04 -6.47
N PHE A 21 -12.11 -0.01 -6.44
CA PHE A 21 -12.02 1.08 -7.42
C PHE A 21 -10.54 1.37 -7.69
N GLN A 22 -10.20 1.83 -8.89
CA GLN A 22 -8.81 2.15 -9.20
C GLN A 22 -8.28 3.18 -8.20
N GLU A 23 -7.13 2.91 -7.57
CA GLU A 23 -6.50 3.81 -6.61
C GLU A 23 -5.19 4.34 -7.17
N THR A 24 -5.06 5.66 -7.29
CA THR A 24 -3.75 6.31 -7.44
C THR A 24 -3.25 6.73 -6.05
N CYS A 25 -2.07 6.27 -5.68
CA CYS A 25 -1.46 6.45 -4.36
C CYS A 25 -0.06 7.07 -4.48
N TYR A 26 0.19 8.13 -3.71
CA TYR A 26 1.50 8.76 -3.55
C TYR A 26 1.97 8.61 -2.11
N LEU A 27 3.12 7.94 -1.90
CA LEU A 27 3.70 7.77 -0.57
C LEU A 27 4.48 9.02 -0.16
N LEU A 28 4.06 9.65 0.94
CA LEU A 28 4.78 10.76 1.57
C LEU A 28 5.91 10.24 2.46
N GLU A 29 5.62 9.18 3.22
CA GLU A 29 6.51 8.55 4.17
C GLU A 29 6.25 7.04 4.20
N GLY A 30 7.25 6.28 4.67
CA GLY A 30 7.14 4.86 4.93
C GLY A 30 7.71 3.96 3.84
N LYS A 31 7.61 2.66 4.09
CA LYS A 31 8.16 1.59 3.27
C LYS A 31 7.28 0.36 3.39
N VAL A 32 6.76 -0.09 2.25
CA VAL A 32 5.87 -1.24 2.16
C VAL A 32 6.35 -2.19 1.06
N LYS A 33 6.20 -3.49 1.28
CA LYS A 33 6.20 -4.48 0.20
C LYS A 33 4.77 -4.88 -0.10
N VAL A 34 4.36 -4.75 -1.35
CA VAL A 34 3.04 -5.19 -1.82
C VAL A 34 3.21 -6.51 -2.55
N TYR A 35 2.40 -7.49 -2.16
CA TYR A 35 2.32 -8.81 -2.77
C TYR A 35 0.98 -8.89 -3.52
N PRO A 36 0.96 -8.73 -4.86
CA PRO A 36 -0.24 -8.95 -5.66
C PRO A 36 -0.67 -10.42 -5.56
N ASP A 37 -1.97 -10.65 -5.38
CA ASP A 37 -2.48 -12.02 -5.33
C ASP A 37 -2.26 -12.71 -6.68
N GLY A 38 -1.76 -13.95 -6.65
CA GLY A 38 -1.41 -14.71 -7.85
C GLY A 38 -0.06 -14.38 -8.48
N SER A 39 0.74 -13.53 -7.84
CA SER A 39 2.14 -13.25 -8.20
C SER A 39 3.10 -13.81 -7.15
N ASP A 40 4.20 -14.40 -7.58
CA ASP A 40 5.31 -14.78 -6.69
C ASP A 40 6.25 -13.58 -6.40
N GLU A 41 6.07 -12.47 -7.12
CA GLU A 41 6.89 -11.28 -7.02
C GLU A 41 6.23 -10.19 -6.18
N ALA A 42 7.00 -9.66 -5.23
CA ALA A 42 6.64 -8.49 -4.43
C ALA A 42 7.19 -7.20 -5.04
N VAL A 43 6.40 -6.12 -4.93
CA VAL A 43 6.82 -4.77 -5.33
C VAL A 43 7.08 -3.95 -4.08
N GLN A 44 8.28 -3.40 -3.94
CA GLN A 44 8.58 -2.47 -2.85
C GLN A 44 8.21 -1.05 -3.27
N ILE A 45 7.50 -0.35 -2.38
CA ILE A 45 7.08 1.03 -2.55
C ILE A 45 7.62 1.85 -1.37
N VAL A 46 8.20 3.01 -1.65
CA VAL A 46 8.84 3.90 -0.67
C VAL A 46 8.33 5.33 -0.81
N ALA A 47 8.71 6.19 0.14
CA ALA A 47 8.46 7.63 0.07
C ALA A 47 8.91 8.23 -1.27
N GLY A 48 8.03 9.01 -1.91
CA GLY A 48 8.24 9.62 -3.22
C GLY A 48 7.68 8.81 -4.39
N ASP A 49 7.27 7.57 -4.19
CA ASP A 49 6.68 6.77 -5.26
C ASP A 49 5.21 7.15 -5.52
N LEU A 50 4.85 7.21 -6.80
CA LEU A 50 3.48 7.29 -7.29
C LEU A 50 3.11 5.96 -7.94
N VAL A 51 2.11 5.30 -7.38
CA VAL A 51 1.66 3.96 -7.80
C VAL A 51 0.18 3.97 -8.13
N VAL A 52 -0.22 3.09 -9.03
CA VAL A 52 -1.61 2.88 -9.41
C VAL A 52 -1.98 1.43 -9.13
N PHE A 53 -3.02 1.23 -8.33
CA PHE A 53 -3.63 -0.07 -8.09
C PHE A 53 -4.86 -0.22 -8.99
N PRO A 54 -4.86 -1.18 -9.93
CA PRO A 54 -6.00 -1.42 -10.79
C PRO A 54 -7.24 -1.84 -10.00
N GLN A 55 -8.42 -1.47 -10.52
CA GLN A 55 -9.68 -1.99 -10.00
C GLN A 55 -9.72 -3.52 -10.07
N GLY A 56 -10.22 -4.16 -9.01
CA GLY A 56 -10.35 -5.60 -8.89
C GLY A 56 -9.07 -6.32 -8.47
N MET A 57 -7.98 -5.60 -8.21
CA MET A 57 -6.75 -6.17 -7.67
C MET A 57 -6.94 -6.52 -6.19
N SER A 58 -6.51 -7.72 -5.80
CA SER A 58 -6.27 -8.07 -4.40
C SER A 58 -4.77 -8.12 -4.14
N CYS A 59 -4.35 -7.60 -2.99
CA CYS A 59 -2.95 -7.64 -2.61
C CYS A 59 -2.77 -7.58 -1.10
N THR A 60 -1.61 -8.06 -0.63
CA THR A 60 -1.19 -7.94 0.75
C THR A 60 -0.09 -6.90 0.88
N TRP A 61 -0.27 -5.95 1.80
CA TRP A 61 0.72 -4.94 2.15
C TRP A 61 1.47 -5.38 3.40
N ASP A 62 2.77 -5.63 3.27
CA ASP A 62 3.70 -5.85 4.39
C ASP A 62 4.38 -4.52 4.75
N VAL A 63 3.86 -3.88 5.79
CA VAL A 63 4.27 -2.54 6.23
C VAL A 63 5.48 -2.66 7.16
N SER A 64 6.65 -2.27 6.65
CA SER A 64 7.91 -2.26 7.41
C SER A 64 8.17 -0.96 8.16
N GLU A 65 7.68 0.16 7.62
CA GLU A 65 7.71 1.49 8.24
C GLU A 65 6.34 2.13 8.06
N THR A 66 5.85 2.87 9.07
CA THR A 66 4.54 3.55 9.01
C THR A 66 4.39 4.33 7.72
N VAL A 67 3.29 4.07 6.99
CA VAL A 67 3.00 4.72 5.72
C VAL A 67 2.14 5.94 5.95
N ASP A 68 2.50 7.06 5.34
CA ASP A 68 1.63 8.21 5.14
C ASP A 68 1.46 8.42 3.64
N LYS A 69 0.22 8.44 3.16
CA LYS A 69 -0.07 8.51 1.73
C LYS A 69 -1.18 9.49 1.39
N HIS A 70 -1.04 10.10 0.22
CA HIS A 70 -2.17 10.65 -0.51
C HIS A 70 -2.74 9.60 -1.45
N TYR A 71 -4.07 9.54 -1.54
CA TYR A 71 -4.73 8.63 -2.47
C TYR A 71 -5.97 9.27 -3.10
N LYS A 72 -6.30 8.79 -4.29
CA LYS A 72 -7.48 9.16 -5.08
C LYS A 72 -8.07 7.88 -5.69
N PHE A 73 -9.36 7.69 -5.51
CA PHE A 73 -10.12 6.68 -6.25
C PHE A 73 -10.70 7.31 -7.52
N ASP A 74 -10.71 6.53 -8.60
CA ASP A 74 -11.44 6.83 -9.84
C ASP A 74 -12.68 5.94 -10.01
#